data_AF-A3PAJ2-F1
#
_entry.id   AF-A3PAJ2-F1
#
_cell.length_a   1.000
_cell.length_b   1.000
_cell.length_c   1.000
_cell.angle_alpha   90.00
_cell.angle_beta   90.00
_cell.angle_gamma   90.00
#
_symmetry.space_group_name_H-M   'P 1'
#
loop_
_entity.id
_entity.type
_entity.pdbx_description
1 polymer ?
#
loop_
_entity_poly.entity_id
_entity_poly.type
_entity_poly.pdbx_seq_one_letter_code
_entity_poly.pdbx_strand_id
1 'polypeptide(L)'
;MKKIFLISLFFALLFPANAEQYQRHKYTCPESQGECSEGEKAAIKLVNETYWEMLTERIKENKFYKFPWYWVYQKDVFNECKYTVAAKEDMPTHTANMEWIDVDICAKTTKLIDLGRRR
;
A
#
# COMPACT_ATOMS: atom_id res chain seq x y z
N MET A 1 -29.51 -35.23 -12.20
CA MET A 1 -28.38 -34.32 -12.45
C MET A 1 -28.73 -32.93 -11.91
N LYS A 2 -28.43 -32.64 -10.63
CA LYS A 2 -28.87 -31.39 -9.99
C LYS A 2 -28.03 -31.08 -8.74
N LYS A 3 -26.70 -31.06 -8.85
CA LYS A 3 -25.81 -30.74 -7.69
C LYS A 3 -24.54 -29.94 -8.01
N ILE A 4 -24.38 -29.42 -9.24
CA ILE A 4 -23.15 -28.70 -9.63
C ILE A 4 -23.34 -27.16 -9.64
N PHE A 5 -24.58 -26.67 -9.59
CA PHE A 5 -24.88 -25.25 -9.80
C PHE A 5 -24.70 -24.32 -8.58
N LEU A 6 -24.32 -24.83 -7.42
CA LEU A 6 -24.20 -24.01 -6.19
C LEU A 6 -22.77 -23.63 -5.82
N ILE A 7 -21.75 -24.18 -6.49
CA ILE A 7 -20.34 -23.94 -6.11
C ILE A 7 -19.78 -22.68 -6.80
N SER A 8 -20.31 -22.29 -7.96
CA SER A 8 -19.85 -21.10 -8.68
C SER A 8 -20.29 -19.77 -8.05
N LEU A 9 -21.32 -19.78 -7.19
CA LEU A 9 -21.84 -18.55 -6.59
C LEU A 9 -21.01 -18.07 -5.38
N PHE A 10 -20.19 -18.94 -4.77
CA PHE A 10 -19.40 -18.58 -3.58
C PHE A 10 -18.05 -17.94 -3.89
N PHE A 11 -17.52 -18.08 -5.11
CA PHE A 11 -16.23 -17.46 -5.46
C PHE A 11 -16.33 -15.97 -5.80
N ALA A 12 -17.53 -15.47 -6.13
CA ALA A 12 -17.75 -14.05 -6.46
C ALA A 12 -17.85 -13.14 -5.22
N LEU A 13 -17.99 -13.71 -4.01
CA LEU A 13 -18.14 -12.94 -2.76
C LEU A 13 -16.81 -12.73 -2.00
N LEU A 14 -15.72 -13.37 -2.42
CA LEU A 14 -14.41 -13.28 -1.75
C LEU A 14 -13.42 -12.31 -2.42
N PHE A 15 -13.70 -11.89 -3.65
CA PHE A 15 -12.91 -10.88 -4.35
C PHE A 15 -13.75 -9.62 -4.48
N PRO A 16 -13.34 -8.47 -3.92
CA PRO A 16 -13.95 -7.21 -4.31
C PRO A 16 -13.54 -6.98 -5.78
N ALA A 17 -14.40 -7.42 -6.71
CA ALA A 17 -14.22 -7.25 -8.15
C ALA A 17 -14.38 -5.78 -8.61
N ASN A 18 -14.39 -4.84 -7.67
CA ASN A 18 -14.52 -3.40 -7.89
C ASN A 18 -13.55 -2.60 -7.02
N ALA A 19 -12.35 -3.13 -6.75
CA ALA A 19 -11.26 -2.22 -6.47
C ALA A 19 -10.91 -1.57 -7.81
N GLU A 20 -11.45 -0.38 -8.04
CA GLU A 20 -10.98 0.56 -9.06
C GLU A 20 -9.47 0.38 -9.18
N GLN A 21 -8.97 0.06 -10.38
CA GLN A 21 -7.54 -0.18 -10.56
C GLN A 21 -6.83 1.13 -10.25
N TYR A 22 -6.37 1.26 -9.01
CA TYR A 22 -5.80 2.48 -8.47
C TYR A 22 -4.78 3.02 -9.47
N GLN A 23 -5.01 4.25 -9.95
CA GLN A 23 -4.15 4.88 -10.96
C GLN A 23 -2.70 4.76 -10.51
N ARG A 24 -1.84 4.25 -11.42
CA ARG A 24 -0.48 3.75 -11.17
C ARG A 24 0.20 4.40 -9.96
N HIS A 25 0.14 3.71 -8.83
CA HIS A 25 1.04 3.98 -7.72
C HIS A 25 2.43 3.56 -8.15
N LYS A 26 3.38 4.50 -8.15
CA LYS A 26 4.78 4.11 -8.19
C LYS A 26 5.09 3.48 -6.84
N TYR A 27 5.56 2.25 -6.87
CA TYR A 27 6.03 1.57 -5.68
C TYR A 27 7.44 1.04 -5.93
N THR A 28 8.24 1.04 -4.88
CA THR A 28 9.55 0.41 -4.88
C THR A 28 9.56 -0.64 -3.78
N CYS A 29 9.76 -1.88 -4.20
CA CYS A 29 9.89 -3.05 -3.35
C CYS A 29 11.37 -3.49 -3.39
N PRO A 30 12.24 -2.89 -2.55
CA PRO A 30 13.68 -3.13 -2.57
C PRO A 30 14.06 -4.58 -2.31
N GLU A 31 13.24 -5.34 -1.56
CA GLU A 31 13.53 -6.74 -1.26
C GLU A 31 13.30 -7.66 -2.47
N SER A 32 12.29 -7.37 -3.29
CA SER A 32 11.97 -8.21 -4.44
C SER A 32 12.80 -7.93 -5.70
N GLN A 33 13.59 -6.84 -5.72
CA GLN A 33 14.42 -6.40 -6.86
C GLN A 33 13.70 -6.48 -8.23
N GLY A 34 12.38 -6.25 -8.24
CA GLY A 34 11.53 -6.52 -9.40
C GLY A 34 10.07 -6.19 -9.11
N GLU A 35 9.16 -7.12 -9.38
CA GLU A 35 7.74 -6.98 -9.02
C GLU A 35 7.55 -7.17 -7.51
N CYS A 36 6.70 -6.36 -6.88
CA CYS A 36 6.35 -6.56 -5.47
C CYS A 36 5.68 -7.93 -5.28
N SER A 37 6.02 -8.59 -4.19
CA SER A 37 5.32 -9.76 -3.67
C SER A 37 3.86 -9.42 -3.33
N GLU A 38 3.03 -10.45 -3.19
CA GLU A 38 1.62 -10.27 -2.81
C GLU A 38 1.47 -9.66 -1.41
N GLY A 39 2.39 -9.94 -0.49
CA GLY A 39 2.41 -9.32 0.84
C GLY A 39 2.72 -7.83 0.79
N GLU A 40 3.70 -7.43 -0.02
CA GLU A 40 4.03 -6.01 -0.23
C GLU A 40 2.87 -5.26 -0.91
N LYS A 41 2.22 -5.87 -1.92
CA LYS A 41 1.02 -5.31 -2.56
C LYS A 41 -0.13 -5.17 -1.55
N ALA A 42 -0.33 -6.17 -0.69
CA ALA A 42 -1.35 -6.12 0.35
C ALA A 42 -1.08 -5.00 1.37
N ALA A 43 0.19 -4.79 1.73
CA ALA A 43 0.57 -3.70 2.63
C ALA A 43 0.30 -2.32 2.01
N ILE A 44 0.68 -2.11 0.74
CA ILE A 44 0.36 -0.87 -0.01
C ILE A 44 -1.14 -0.65 -0.08
N LYS A 45 -1.90 -1.71 -0.40
CA LYS A 45 -3.36 -1.63 -0.49
C LYS A 45 -3.98 -1.18 0.83
N LEU A 46 -3.56 -1.76 1.94
CA LEU A 46 -4.08 -1.42 3.27
C LEU A 46 -3.73 0.03 3.66
N VAL A 47 -2.53 0.51 3.29
CA VAL A 47 -2.16 1.92 3.47
C VAL A 47 -3.04 2.85 2.65
N ASN A 48 -3.27 2.53 1.38
CA ASN A 48 -4.18 3.30 0.53
C ASN A 48 -5.58 3.35 1.13
N GLU A 49 -6.15 2.20 1.48
CA GLU A 49 -7.50 2.12 2.07
C GLU A 49 -7.63 2.94 3.36
N THR A 50 -6.54 3.09 4.13
CA THR A 50 -6.57 3.83 5.40
C THR A 50 -6.25 5.33 5.23
N TYR A 51 -5.29 5.67 4.38
CA TYR A 51 -4.65 7.00 4.38
C TYR A 51 -4.72 7.74 3.04
N TRP A 52 -5.43 7.20 2.03
CA TRP A 52 -5.54 7.78 0.69
C TRP A 52 -5.89 9.27 0.69
N GLU A 53 -6.95 9.68 1.38
CA GLU A 53 -7.40 11.08 1.40
C GLU A 53 -6.32 12.00 1.98
N MET A 54 -5.72 11.61 3.11
CA MET A 54 -4.65 12.41 3.72
C MET A 54 -3.40 12.49 2.83
N LEU A 55 -3.00 11.39 2.21
CA LEU A 55 -1.81 11.34 1.36
C LEU A 55 -2.00 12.11 0.07
N THR A 56 -3.17 12.01 -0.56
CA THR A 56 -3.51 12.77 -1.77
C THR A 56 -3.63 14.26 -1.49
N GLU A 57 -4.22 14.63 -0.36
CA GLU A 57 -4.40 16.04 0.00
C GLU A 57 -3.08 16.75 0.31
N ARG A 58 -2.08 16.02 0.82
CA ARG A 58 -0.73 16.55 1.03
C ARG A 58 0.02 16.86 -0.27
N ILE A 59 -0.18 16.03 -1.29
CA ILE A 59 0.50 16.19 -2.59
C ILE A 59 -0.34 16.94 -3.62
N LYS A 60 -1.55 17.39 -3.30
CA LYS A 60 -2.48 17.99 -4.28
C LYS A 60 -1.89 19.19 -5.02
N GLU A 61 -0.98 19.93 -4.39
CA GLU A 61 -0.31 21.11 -4.95
C GLU A 61 1.03 20.77 -5.63
N ASN A 62 1.45 19.51 -5.59
CA ASN A 62 2.69 19.05 -6.20
C ASN A 62 2.56 19.09 -7.74
N LYS A 63 3.38 19.92 -8.38
CA LYS A 63 3.38 20.12 -9.83
C LYS A 63 4.03 18.97 -10.61
N PHE A 64 4.80 18.11 -9.93
CA PHE A 64 5.60 17.05 -10.57
C PHE A 64 4.89 15.70 -10.49
N TYR A 65 4.16 15.41 -9.42
CA TYR A 65 3.53 14.12 -9.20
C TYR A 65 2.10 14.25 -8.68
N LYS A 66 1.22 13.42 -9.22
CA LYS A 66 -0.22 13.41 -8.91
C LYS A 66 -0.62 12.33 -7.92
N PHE A 67 0.31 11.44 -7.56
CA PHE A 67 0.09 10.28 -6.69
C PHE A 67 1.27 10.07 -5.74
N PRO A 68 1.04 9.53 -4.53
CA PRO A 68 2.12 9.21 -3.60
C PRO A 68 2.96 8.06 -4.16
N TRP A 69 4.28 8.10 -3.89
CA TRP A 69 5.17 6.99 -4.18
C TRP A 69 5.37 6.17 -2.91
N TYR A 70 5.11 4.86 -2.98
CA TYR A 70 5.31 3.94 -1.86
C TYR A 70 6.66 3.21 -1.89
N TRP A 71 7.33 3.13 -0.75
CA TRP A 71 8.45 2.21 -0.52
C TRP A 71 8.01 1.19 0.51
N VAL A 72 8.15 -0.09 0.22
CA VAL A 72 7.71 -1.16 1.13
C VAL A 72 8.94 -1.92 1.63
N TYR A 73 9.03 -2.09 2.93
CA TYR A 73 10.10 -2.81 3.60
C TYR A 73 9.47 -3.89 4.45
N GLN A 74 9.95 -5.13 4.37
CA GLN A 74 9.51 -6.16 5.30
C GLN A 74 10.27 -5.95 6.61
N LYS A 75 9.53 -5.84 7.72
CA LYS A 75 10.16 -5.60 9.02
C LYS A 75 10.91 -6.81 9.54
N ASP A 76 10.40 -7.99 9.23
CA ASP A 76 10.90 -9.26 9.71
C ASP A 76 10.67 -10.31 8.63
N VAL A 77 11.76 -10.84 8.07
CA VAL A 77 11.73 -11.84 7.01
C VAL A 77 11.04 -13.12 7.47
N PHE A 78 11.03 -13.40 8.78
CA PHE A 78 10.33 -14.55 9.36
C PHE A 78 8.86 -14.25 9.71
N ASN A 79 8.44 -12.98 9.61
CA ASN A 79 7.07 -12.56 9.83
C ASN A 79 6.54 -11.87 8.57
N GLU A 80 6.03 -12.69 7.66
CA GLU A 80 5.43 -12.28 6.38
C GLU A 80 4.22 -11.35 6.52
N CYS A 81 3.74 -11.09 7.75
CA CYS A 81 2.61 -10.19 7.99
C CYS A 81 3.02 -8.73 8.25
N LYS A 82 4.29 -8.45 8.57
CA LYS A 82 4.71 -7.14 9.10
C LYS A 82 5.58 -6.37 8.13
N TYR A 83 5.09 -5.19 7.75
CA TYR A 83 5.72 -4.30 6.81
C TYR A 83 5.86 -2.88 7.37
N THR A 84 6.78 -2.12 6.81
CA THR A 84 6.80 -0.67 6.87
C THR A 84 6.61 -0.13 5.47
N VAL A 85 5.65 0.76 5.31
CA VAL A 85 5.40 1.47 4.05
C VAL A 85 5.78 2.94 4.25
N ALA A 86 6.73 3.44 3.47
CA ALA A 86 7.00 4.87 3.37
C ALA A 86 6.20 5.45 2.20
N ALA A 87 5.28 6.36 2.50
CA ALA A 87 4.56 7.14 1.50
C ALA A 87 5.28 8.47 1.32
N LYS A 88 5.89 8.66 0.15
CA LYS A 88 6.67 9.83 -0.19
C LYS A 88 5.91 10.73 -1.16
N GLU A 89 5.94 12.03 -0.90
CA GLU A 89 5.70 13.04 -1.91
C GLU A 89 6.90 13.02 -2.85
N ASP A 90 6.81 12.41 -4.03
CA ASP A 90 7.98 12.43 -4.90
C ASP A 90 8.28 13.88 -5.31
N MET A 91 9.52 14.31 -5.14
CA MET A 91 9.98 15.65 -5.50
C MET A 91 11.31 15.52 -6.23
N PRO A 92 11.64 16.44 -7.17
CA PRO A 92 12.91 16.41 -7.90
C PRO A 92 14.14 16.53 -6.99
N THR A 93 13.99 17.21 -5.85
CA THR A 93 15.03 17.35 -4.84
C THR A 93 14.73 16.36 -3.70
N HIS A 94 15.69 15.51 -3.34
CA HIS A 94 15.53 14.35 -2.44
C HIS A 94 15.04 14.67 -1.00
N THR A 95 14.76 15.92 -0.67
CA THR A 95 14.22 16.40 0.61
C THR A 95 12.70 16.51 0.58
N ALA A 96 12.00 15.38 0.49
CA ALA A 96 10.55 15.36 0.64
C ALA A 96 10.15 14.75 1.98
N ASN A 97 9.02 15.20 2.52
CA ASN A 97 8.40 14.58 3.68
C ASN A 97 8.02 13.14 3.33
N MET A 98 8.42 12.21 4.19
CA MET A 98 8.04 10.80 4.10
C MET A 98 7.16 10.46 5.29
N GLU A 99 5.96 9.97 5.00
CA GLU A 99 5.07 9.40 6.00
C GLU A 99 5.42 7.92 6.13
N TRP A 100 5.90 7.52 7.31
CA TRP A 100 6.28 6.13 7.56
C TRP A 100 5.12 5.44 8.25
N ILE A 101 4.72 4.27 7.77
CA ILE A 101 3.53 3.60 8.26
C ILE A 101 3.90 2.15 8.58
N ASP A 102 3.67 1.76 9.82
CA ASP A 102 3.71 0.35 10.19
C ASP A 102 2.43 -0.34 9.73
N VAL A 103 2.60 -1.51 9.13
CA VAL A 103 1.50 -2.28 8.58
C VAL A 103 1.59 -3.71 9.09
N ASP A 104 0.48 -4.21 9.63
CA ASP A 104 0.27 -5.63 9.89
C ASP A 104 -0.88 -6.11 9.01
N ILE A 105 -0.56 -6.80 7.93
CA ILE A 105 -1.57 -7.23 6.94
C ILE A 105 -2.47 -8.35 7.49
N CYS A 106 -1.99 -9.13 8.46
CA CYS A 106 -2.73 -10.25 9.04
C CYS A 106 -3.75 -9.74 10.07
N ALA A 107 -3.34 -8.78 10.90
CA ALA A 107 -4.24 -8.07 11.79
C ALA A 107 -5.08 -6.99 11.08
N LYS A 108 -4.75 -6.66 9.82
CA LYS A 108 -5.30 -5.54 9.04
C LYS A 108 -5.23 -4.21 9.79
N THR A 109 -4.08 -3.98 10.44
CA THR A 109 -3.85 -2.74 11.20
C THR A 109 -2.75 -1.91 10.56
N THR A 110 -2.88 -0.60 10.72
CA THR A 110 -1.86 0.37 10.31
C THR A 110 -1.59 1.34 11.45
N LYS A 111 -0.36 1.85 11.49
CA LYS A 111 0.05 2.88 12.44
C LYS A 111 0.95 3.87 11.74
N LEU A 112 0.44 5.08 11.56
CA LEU A 112 1.25 6.20 11.10
C LEU A 112 2.34 6.52 12.12
N ILE A 113 3.58 6.53 11.66
CA ILE A 113 4.78 6.89 12.39
C ILE A 113 5.29 8.21 11.83
N ASP A 114 5.20 9.27 12.63
CA ASP A 114 5.81 10.54 12.29
C ASP A 114 7.34 10.46 12.51
N LEU A 115 8.07 10.05 11.47
CA LEU A 115 9.54 10.10 11.45
C LEU A 115 10.07 11.33 10.70
N GLY A 116 9.22 12.00 9.90
CA GLY A 116 9.56 13.20 9.14
C GLY A 116 9.72 14.44 10.02
N ARG A 117 9.20 14.41 11.25
CA ARG A 117 9.29 15.49 12.23
C ARG A 117 10.33 15.20 13.32
N ARG A 118 11.50 14.65 12.97
CA ARG A 118 12.69 14.86 13.80
C ARG A 118 12.97 16.37 13.78
N ARG A 119 12.47 17.06 14.82
CA ARG A 119 12.73 18.47 15.11
C ARG A 119 14.21 18.79 15.07
#